data_AF-A0A9P6MQV5-F1
#
_entry.id   AF-A0A9P6MQV5-F1
#
_cell.length_a   1.000
_cell.length_b   1.000
_cell.length_c   1.000
_cell.angle_alpha   90.00
_cell.angle_beta   90.00
_cell.angle_gamma   90.00
#
_symmetry.space_group_name_H-M   'P 1'
#
loop_
_entity.id
_entity.type
_entity.pdbx_description
1 polymer ?
#
loop_
_entity_poly.entity_id
_entity_poly.type
_entity_poly.pdbx_seq_one_letter_code
_entity_poly.pdbx_strand_id
1 'polypeptide(L)'
;MSFTCGCNSTEQPKEPQFKKSKYFEDIAASFAINTKHQTLYAHYSWLVEARRDIPKNAVIEAELHNPADFAKPIKAPAIELKAQDGEAAWSNRRFYVLSPRLETLNCGLHPVKLTIYKDESKKTILGTHENAILSRINTQYCMKDEFMEKMREAAKNAEWKSVRAEGSKIQDGAGSPDA
;
A
#
# COMPACT_ATOMS: atom_id res chain seq x y z
N MET A 1 5.93 -17.64 3.54
CA MET A 1 5.86 -17.74 2.06
C MET A 1 5.16 -16.48 1.58
N SER A 2 5.71 -15.76 0.61
CA SER A 2 5.02 -14.61 0.00
C SER A 2 3.91 -15.12 -0.93
N PHE A 3 2.69 -14.65 -0.74
CA PHE A 3 1.55 -15.05 -1.59
C PHE A 3 1.76 -14.62 -3.04
N THR A 4 1.49 -15.53 -3.98
CA THR A 4 1.46 -15.27 -5.43
C THR A 4 0.26 -16.00 -6.02
N CYS A 5 -0.43 -15.40 -6.98
CA CYS A 5 -1.58 -16.03 -7.65
C CYS A 5 -1.64 -15.64 -9.13
N GLY A 6 -1.81 -16.63 -10.00
CA GLY A 6 -1.73 -16.42 -11.45
C GLY A 6 -0.36 -15.94 -11.95
N CYS A 7 0.69 -16.00 -11.12
CA CYS A 7 2.06 -15.65 -11.48
C CYS A 7 2.91 -16.92 -11.59
N ASN A 8 3.32 -17.30 -12.80
CA ASN A 8 4.36 -18.31 -13.00
C ASN A 8 5.70 -17.71 -12.55
N SER A 9 6.35 -18.25 -11.53
CA SER A 9 7.52 -17.61 -10.94
C SER A 9 8.70 -18.57 -10.77
N THR A 10 9.55 -18.66 -11.79
CA THR A 10 10.98 -18.97 -11.63
C THR A 10 11.81 -17.70 -11.40
N GLU A 11 11.32 -16.53 -11.79
CA GLU A 11 11.99 -15.23 -11.59
C GLU A 11 11.04 -14.24 -10.90
N GLN A 12 11.24 -14.02 -9.60
CA GLN A 12 10.49 -12.99 -8.86
C GLN A 12 11.17 -11.63 -9.05
N PRO A 13 10.43 -10.56 -9.39
CA PRO A 13 10.96 -9.21 -9.37
C PRO A 13 11.51 -8.88 -7.98
N LYS A 14 12.59 -8.10 -7.92
CA LYS A 14 13.12 -7.60 -6.65
C LYS A 14 12.04 -6.78 -5.93
N GLU A 15 11.89 -7.00 -4.63
CA GLU A 15 10.99 -6.21 -3.79
C GLU A 15 11.36 -4.71 -3.90
N PRO A 16 10.39 -3.84 -4.21
CA PRO A 16 10.64 -2.41 -4.23
C PRO A 16 10.91 -1.94 -2.80
N GLN A 17 11.90 -1.07 -2.64
CA GLN A 17 12.18 -0.45 -1.36
C GLN A 17 11.39 0.84 -1.23
N PHE A 18 10.82 1.09 -0.05
CA PHE A 18 10.25 2.39 0.29
C PHE A 18 11.31 3.48 0.19
N LYS A 19 10.96 4.55 -0.51
CA LYS A 19 11.83 5.66 -0.85
C LYS A 19 11.47 6.89 -0.04
N LYS A 20 12.45 7.79 0.01
CA LYS A 20 12.32 9.12 0.60
C LYS A 20 12.77 10.13 -0.44
N SER A 21 11.91 11.08 -0.77
CA SER A 21 12.26 12.25 -1.59
C SER A 21 12.36 13.50 -0.72
N LYS A 22 12.49 14.66 -1.36
CA LYS A 22 12.51 15.97 -0.69
C LYS A 22 11.20 16.26 0.05
N TYR A 23 10.06 15.82 -0.50
CA TYR A 23 8.73 16.17 0.01
C TYR A 23 7.98 15.00 0.64
N PHE A 24 8.26 13.75 0.24
CA PHE A 24 7.52 12.59 0.72
C PHE A 24 8.42 11.44 1.16
N GLU A 25 7.90 10.65 2.10
CA GLU A 25 8.39 9.33 2.48
C GLU A 25 7.28 8.30 2.26
N ASP A 26 7.63 7.19 1.63
CA ASP A 26 6.77 6.02 1.50
C ASP A 26 6.50 5.39 2.87
N ILE A 27 5.23 5.20 3.22
CA ILE A 27 4.82 4.55 4.48
C ILE A 27 4.25 3.17 4.23
N ALA A 28 3.39 3.05 3.22
CA ALA A 28 2.78 1.77 2.83
C ALA A 28 2.37 1.81 1.37
N ALA A 29 2.51 0.69 0.66
CA ALA A 29 2.02 0.53 -0.69
C ALA A 29 1.55 -0.90 -0.90
N SER A 30 0.39 -1.08 -1.52
CA SER A 30 -0.19 -2.40 -1.76
C SER A 30 -1.24 -2.38 -2.86
N PHE A 31 -1.75 -3.58 -3.19
CA PHE A 31 -2.93 -3.77 -4.01
C PHE A 31 -4.07 -4.30 -3.15
N ALA A 32 -5.26 -3.71 -3.29
CA ALA A 32 -6.48 -4.22 -2.70
C ALA A 32 -7.27 -5.03 -3.75
N ILE A 33 -7.47 -6.32 -3.47
CA ILE A 33 -8.18 -7.24 -4.38
C ILE A 33 -9.64 -7.41 -3.95
N ASN A 34 -10.56 -7.22 -4.89
CA ASN A 34 -11.98 -7.47 -4.71
C ASN A 34 -12.37 -8.86 -5.23
N THR A 35 -12.83 -9.71 -4.31
CA THR A 35 -13.20 -11.12 -4.54
C THR A 35 -14.70 -11.34 -4.74
N LYS A 36 -15.52 -10.29 -4.85
CA LYS A 36 -16.98 -10.44 -5.01
C LYS A 36 -17.41 -10.98 -6.38
N HIS A 37 -16.51 -11.01 -7.36
CA HIS A 37 -16.81 -11.35 -8.75
C HIS A 37 -16.08 -12.63 -9.20
N GLN A 38 -16.53 -13.24 -10.30
CA GLN A 38 -15.81 -14.38 -10.91
C GLN A 38 -14.40 -13.97 -11.37
N THR A 39 -14.29 -12.79 -11.99
CA THR A 39 -13.00 -12.14 -12.30
C THR A 39 -12.59 -11.25 -11.13
N LEU A 40 -11.35 -11.36 -10.65
CA LEU A 40 -10.85 -10.50 -9.58
C LEU A 40 -10.57 -9.08 -10.10
N TYR A 41 -10.76 -8.08 -9.25
CA TYR A 41 -10.46 -6.68 -9.57
C TYR A 41 -9.52 -6.11 -8.53
N ALA A 42 -8.72 -5.12 -8.92
CA ALA A 42 -7.70 -4.54 -8.05
C ALA A 42 -7.84 -3.03 -7.88
N HIS A 43 -7.25 -2.50 -6.81
CA HIS A 43 -6.98 -1.08 -6.64
C HIS A 43 -5.55 -0.91 -6.17
N TYR A 44 -4.85 0.14 -6.61
CA TYR A 44 -3.63 0.59 -5.98
C TYR A 44 -3.97 1.32 -4.69
N SER A 45 -3.24 1.04 -3.62
CA SER A 45 -3.25 1.83 -2.39
C SER A 45 -1.84 2.27 -2.05
N TRP A 46 -1.63 3.57 -1.86
CA TRP A 46 -0.32 4.14 -1.56
C TRP A 46 -0.43 5.25 -0.53
N LEU A 47 0.26 5.09 0.59
CA LEU A 47 0.32 6.03 1.69
C LEU A 47 1.72 6.65 1.77
N VAL A 48 1.75 7.98 1.73
CA VAL A 48 2.98 8.76 1.90
C VAL A 48 2.82 9.76 3.04
N GLU A 49 3.94 10.09 3.68
CA GLU A 49 4.01 11.12 4.71
C GLU A 49 4.85 12.30 4.21
N ALA A 50 4.36 13.53 4.47
CA ALA A 50 5.09 14.74 4.12
C ALA A 50 6.34 14.91 4.98
N ARG A 51 7.47 15.20 4.33
CA ARG A 51 8.76 15.48 4.99
C ARG A 51 9.08 16.97 5.10
N ARG A 52 8.27 17.80 4.44
CA ARG A 52 8.38 19.26 4.41
C ARG A 52 6.98 19.84 4.40
N ASP A 53 6.90 21.12 4.75
CA ASP A 53 5.66 21.85 4.59
C ASP A 53 5.26 21.90 3.10
N ILE A 54 4.00 21.58 2.86
CA ILE A 54 3.36 21.60 1.54
C ILE A 54 2.27 22.67 1.66
N PRO A 55 2.20 23.68 0.78
CA PRO A 55 1.19 24.71 0.86
C PRO A 55 -0.23 24.11 0.95
N LYS A 56 -1.11 24.69 1.77
CA LYS A 56 -2.48 24.16 1.97
C LYS A 56 -3.31 24.14 0.68
N ASN A 57 -3.02 25.05 -0.25
CA ASN A 57 -3.68 25.14 -1.55
C ASN A 57 -3.01 24.27 -2.63
N ALA A 58 -1.95 23.52 -2.29
CA ALA A 58 -1.28 22.64 -3.22
C ALA A 58 -2.17 21.45 -3.58
N VAL A 59 -2.10 21.03 -4.84
CA VAL A 59 -2.78 19.84 -5.34
C VAL A 59 -1.75 18.74 -5.52
N ILE A 60 -2.03 17.55 -4.97
CA ILE A 60 -1.17 16.38 -5.15
C ILE A 60 -1.93 15.39 -6.03
N GLU A 61 -1.32 15.07 -7.18
CA GLU A 61 -1.86 14.10 -8.14
C GLU A 61 -0.88 12.94 -8.27
N ALA A 62 -1.43 11.73 -8.23
CA ALA A 62 -0.73 10.51 -8.55
C ALA A 62 -0.92 10.14 -10.01
N GLU A 63 0.16 9.70 -10.66
CA GLU A 63 0.16 8.94 -11.90
C GLU A 63 0.48 7.49 -11.56
N LEU A 64 -0.48 6.60 -11.82
CA LEU A 64 -0.39 5.18 -11.53
C LEU A 64 -0.31 4.40 -12.83
N HIS A 65 0.51 3.35 -12.86
CA HIS A 65 0.58 2.47 -14.01
C HIS A 65 -0.81 1.91 -14.36
N ASN A 66 -1.21 2.05 -15.62
CA ASN A 66 -2.46 1.52 -16.16
C ASN A 66 -2.21 0.19 -16.90
N PRO A 67 -2.63 -0.96 -16.35
CA PRO A 67 -2.40 -2.25 -16.99
C PRO A 67 -3.14 -2.43 -18.32
N ALA A 68 -4.17 -1.63 -18.59
CA ALA A 68 -4.95 -1.68 -19.84
C ALA A 68 -4.39 -0.79 -20.96
N ASP A 69 -3.66 0.28 -20.61
CA ASP A 69 -3.06 1.22 -21.57
C ASP A 69 -1.79 1.84 -20.98
N PHE A 70 -0.64 1.24 -21.28
CA PHE A 70 0.66 1.67 -20.76
C PHE A 70 1.03 3.11 -21.16
N ALA A 71 0.47 3.63 -22.25
CA ALA A 71 0.72 4.99 -22.70
C ALA A 71 -0.08 6.04 -21.90
N LYS A 72 -1.12 5.61 -21.17
CA LYS A 72 -2.03 6.50 -20.43
C LYS A 72 -2.08 6.11 -18.95
N PRO A 73 -1.18 6.66 -18.12
CA PRO A 73 -1.24 6.43 -16.68
C PRO A 73 -2.56 6.93 -16.09
N ILE A 74 -3.04 6.23 -15.07
CA ILE A 74 -4.23 6.62 -14.33
C ILE A 74 -3.87 7.79 -13.43
N LYS A 75 -4.60 8.88 -13.56
CA LYS A 75 -4.48 10.04 -12.68
C LYS A 75 -5.45 9.93 -11.52
N ALA A 76 -4.95 10.04 -10.30
CA ALA A 76 -5.76 10.01 -9.08
C ALA A 76 -5.34 11.12 -8.12
N PRO A 77 -6.27 11.85 -7.49
CA PRO A 77 -5.91 12.80 -6.45
C PRO A 77 -5.38 12.05 -5.22
N ALA A 78 -4.40 12.64 -4.53
CA ALA A 78 -4.04 12.18 -3.21
C ALA A 78 -4.96 12.82 -2.17
N ILE A 79 -5.54 12.00 -1.30
CA ILE A 79 -6.46 12.43 -0.25
C ILE A 79 -5.63 12.71 1.00
N GLU A 80 -5.69 13.92 1.51
CA GLU A 80 -5.11 14.23 2.81
C GLU A 80 -5.90 13.53 3.92
N LEU A 81 -5.22 12.69 4.67
CA LEU A 81 -5.81 12.02 5.81
C LEU A 81 -5.83 12.96 7.02
N LYS A 82 -6.79 12.75 7.91
CA LYS A 82 -6.84 13.39 9.23
C LYS A 82 -6.78 12.31 10.30
N ALA A 83 -6.10 12.60 11.40
CA ALA A 83 -6.15 11.76 12.59
C ALA A 83 -7.61 11.63 13.04
N GLN A 84 -7.99 10.46 13.55
CA GLN A 84 -9.36 10.25 14.02
C GLN A 84 -9.62 11.02 15.31
N ASP A 85 -10.90 11.25 15.62
CA ASP A 85 -11.29 11.91 16.87
C ASP A 85 -10.79 11.09 18.07
N GLY A 86 -10.03 11.74 18.96
CA GLY A 86 -9.42 11.10 20.13
C GLY A 86 -8.01 10.53 19.89
N GLU A 87 -7.50 10.55 18.65
CA GLU A 87 -6.10 10.24 18.36
C GLU A 87 -5.21 11.48 18.47
N ALA A 88 -3.94 11.28 18.85
CA ALA A 88 -2.96 12.34 18.76
C ALA A 88 -2.78 12.76 17.30
N ALA A 89 -2.72 14.07 17.06
CA ALA A 89 -2.41 14.61 15.74
C ALA A 89 -1.08 14.04 15.24
N TRP A 90 -1.05 13.60 13.98
CA TRP A 90 0.20 13.15 13.38
C TRP A 90 1.18 14.30 13.27
N SER A 91 2.46 14.00 13.53
CA SER A 91 3.56 14.97 13.43
C SER A 91 3.69 15.57 12.03
N ASN A 92 3.33 14.79 11.00
CA ASN A 92 3.39 15.17 9.60
C ASN A 92 2.05 14.86 8.91
N ARG A 93 1.73 15.66 7.89
CA ARG A 93 0.55 15.42 7.03
C ARG A 93 0.74 14.12 6.24
N ARG A 94 -0.32 13.34 6.11
CA ARG A 94 -0.33 12.07 5.38
C ARG A 94 -1.27 12.14 4.20
N PHE A 95 -0.85 11.55 3.09
CA PHE A 95 -1.62 11.54 1.86
C PHE A 95 -1.80 10.11 1.39
N TYR A 96 -3.04 9.75 1.12
CA TYR A 96 -3.43 8.44 0.64
C TYR A 96 -3.92 8.53 -0.79
N VAL A 97 -3.37 7.68 -1.64
CA VAL A 97 -3.76 7.53 -3.03
C VAL A 97 -4.50 6.22 -3.18
N LEU A 98 -5.67 6.28 -3.81
CA LEU A 98 -6.46 5.13 -4.18
C LEU A 98 -6.78 5.22 -5.66
N SER A 99 -6.44 4.20 -6.43
CA SER A 99 -6.87 4.15 -7.83
C SER A 99 -8.37 3.86 -7.94
N PRO A 100 -9.00 4.19 -9.07
CA PRO A 100 -10.21 3.50 -9.50
C PRO A 100 -9.99 1.99 -9.57
N ARG A 101 -11.10 1.26 -9.65
CA ARG A 101 -11.10 -0.19 -9.86
C ARG A 101 -10.43 -0.53 -11.19
N LEU A 102 -9.47 -1.44 -11.13
CA LEU A 102 -8.78 -1.99 -12.28
C LEU A 102 -9.40 -3.34 -12.61
N GLU A 103 -9.76 -3.53 -13.88
CA GLU A 103 -10.22 -4.82 -14.40
C GLU A 103 -9.10 -5.85 -14.48
N THR A 104 -7.91 -5.39 -14.85
CA THR A 104 -6.73 -6.22 -15.02
C THR A 104 -5.60 -5.70 -14.16
N LEU A 105 -4.87 -6.63 -13.54
CA LEU A 105 -3.59 -6.40 -12.89
C LEU A 105 -2.70 -7.56 -13.30
N ASN A 106 -1.46 -7.25 -13.68
CA ASN A 106 -0.46 -8.24 -14.07
C ASN A 106 0.57 -8.40 -12.94
N CYS A 107 1.34 -9.49 -12.97
CA CYS A 107 2.49 -9.66 -12.09
C CYS A 107 3.60 -8.68 -12.50
N GLY A 108 4.31 -8.11 -11.53
CA GLY A 108 5.48 -7.27 -11.81
C GLY A 108 5.50 -5.97 -11.00
N LEU A 109 6.46 -5.11 -11.33
CA LEU A 109 6.59 -3.79 -10.72
C LEU A 109 5.75 -2.77 -11.48
N HIS A 110 4.88 -2.08 -10.76
CA HIS A 110 4.02 -1.05 -11.29
C HIS A 110 4.54 0.32 -10.85
N PRO A 111 5.11 1.15 -11.75
CA PRO A 111 5.60 2.47 -11.39
C PRO A 111 4.45 3.38 -10.96
N VAL A 112 4.73 4.20 -9.96
CA VAL A 112 3.83 5.21 -9.43
C VAL A 112 4.59 6.51 -9.21
N LYS A 113 3.93 7.64 -9.46
CA LYS A 113 4.52 8.97 -9.29
C LYS A 113 3.52 9.91 -8.65
N LEU A 114 3.96 10.68 -7.67
CA LEU A 114 3.25 11.85 -7.16
C LEU A 114 3.85 13.11 -7.73
N THR A 115 2.99 14.05 -8.08
CA THR A 115 3.36 15.42 -8.45
C THR A 115 2.62 16.39 -7.54
N ILE A 116 3.37 17.28 -6.92
CA ILE A 116 2.85 18.39 -6.12
C ILE A 116 2.76 19.60 -7.03
N TYR A 117 1.55 20.10 -7.24
CA TYR A 117 1.29 21.35 -7.93
C TYR A 117 1.01 22.46 -6.93
N LYS A 118 1.39 23.69 -7.29
CA LYS A 118 1.16 24.86 -6.44
C LYS A 118 -0.32 25.09 -6.14
N ASP A 119 -1.19 24.79 -7.10
CA ASP A 119 -2.63 25.01 -7.07
C ASP A 119 -3.33 24.17 -8.14
N GLU A 120 -4.67 24.29 -8.22
CA GLU A 120 -5.52 23.56 -9.15
C GLU A 120 -5.25 23.86 -10.63
N SER A 121 -4.55 24.94 -10.97
CA SER A 121 -4.17 25.21 -12.37
C SER A 121 -3.19 24.18 -12.91
N LYS A 122 -2.48 23.45 -12.03
CA LYS A 122 -1.46 22.44 -12.35
C LYS A 122 -0.34 22.96 -13.27
N LYS A 123 -0.16 24.28 -13.36
CA LYS A 123 0.89 24.90 -14.21
C LYS A 123 2.27 24.90 -13.57
N THR A 124 2.33 24.96 -12.25
CA THR A 124 3.59 25.05 -11.49
C THR A 124 3.77 23.80 -10.64
N ILE A 125 4.84 23.05 -10.91
CA ILE A 125 5.23 21.88 -10.13
C ILE A 125 6.17 22.32 -9.00
N LEU A 126 5.84 21.93 -7.78
CA LEU A 126 6.67 22.17 -6.58
C LEU A 126 7.63 21.01 -6.31
N GLY A 127 7.24 19.78 -6.65
CA GLY A 127 8.06 18.59 -6.47
C GLY A 127 7.40 17.32 -6.94
N THR A 128 8.18 16.25 -7.00
CA THR A 128 7.72 14.90 -7.36
C THR A 128 8.23 13.85 -6.38
N HIS A 129 7.60 12.69 -6.40
CA HIS A 129 8.03 11.50 -5.66
C HIS A 129 7.65 10.25 -6.44
N GLU A 130 8.59 9.33 -6.62
CA GLU A 130 8.42 8.19 -7.52
C GLU A 130 8.75 6.89 -6.80
N ASN A 131 7.91 5.88 -6.96
CA ASN A 131 8.09 4.54 -6.40
C ASN A 131 7.59 3.48 -7.39
N ALA A 132 7.68 2.21 -7.03
CA ALA A 132 7.04 1.11 -7.73
C ALA A 132 6.36 0.18 -6.72
N ILE A 133 5.21 -0.37 -7.09
CA ILE A 133 4.44 -1.29 -6.27
C ILE A 133 4.50 -2.68 -6.92
N LEU A 134 4.95 -3.68 -6.17
CA LEU A 134 5.04 -5.05 -6.67
C LEU A 134 3.66 -5.71 -6.62
N SER A 135 3.15 -6.11 -7.78
CA SER A 135 2.03 -7.02 -7.89
C SER A 135 2.53 -8.45 -7.95
N ARG A 136 2.01 -9.29 -7.06
CA ARG A 136 2.18 -10.75 -7.05
C ARG A 136 0.91 -11.45 -7.53
N ILE A 137 0.03 -10.72 -8.21
CA ILE A 137 -1.31 -11.18 -8.58
C ILE A 137 -1.52 -10.87 -10.06
N ASN A 138 -1.87 -11.89 -10.84
CA ASN A 138 -2.45 -11.70 -12.16
C ASN A 138 -3.96 -11.92 -12.08
N THR A 139 -4.78 -10.88 -12.21
CA THR A 139 -6.24 -11.03 -12.05
C THR A 139 -6.93 -11.76 -13.21
N GLN A 140 -6.27 -11.94 -14.35
CA GLN A 140 -6.80 -12.74 -15.45
C GLN A 140 -6.65 -14.25 -15.20
N TYR A 141 -5.57 -14.65 -14.53
CA TYR A 141 -5.26 -16.07 -14.30
C TYR A 141 -5.49 -16.51 -12.85
N CYS A 142 -5.60 -15.58 -11.91
CA CYS A 142 -5.87 -15.85 -10.51
C CYS A 142 -7.37 -16.07 -10.29
N MET A 143 -7.76 -17.31 -9.97
CA MET A 143 -9.15 -17.64 -9.68
C MET A 143 -9.52 -17.25 -8.24
N LYS A 144 -10.78 -16.84 -8.03
CA LYS A 144 -11.27 -16.45 -6.70
C LYS A 144 -11.05 -17.53 -5.64
N ASP A 145 -11.39 -18.78 -5.95
CA ASP A 145 -11.31 -19.87 -4.98
C ASP A 145 -9.86 -20.17 -4.59
N GLU A 146 -8.96 -20.19 -5.58
CA GLU A 146 -7.51 -20.30 -5.36
C GLU A 146 -7.00 -19.15 -4.47
N PHE A 147 -7.36 -17.90 -4.80
CA PHE A 147 -6.98 -16.73 -4.01
C PHE A 147 -7.44 -16.88 -2.54
N MET A 148 -8.71 -17.26 -2.32
CA MET A 148 -9.27 -17.39 -0.98
C MET A 148 -8.64 -18.54 -0.20
N GLU A 149 -8.36 -19.67 -0.85
CA GLU A 149 -7.64 -20.79 -0.25
C GLU A 149 -6.25 -20.37 0.23
N LYS A 150 -5.46 -19.75 -0.66
CA LYS A 150 -4.11 -19.29 -0.34
C LYS A 150 -4.07 -18.21 0.74
N MET A 151 -5.03 -17.28 0.75
CA MET A 151 -5.13 -16.28 1.82
C MET A 151 -5.46 -16.91 3.17
N ARG A 152 -6.31 -17.95 3.21
CA ARG A 152 -6.58 -18.70 4.45
C ARG A 152 -5.34 -19.46 4.92
N GLU A 153 -4.59 -20.10 4.01
CA GLU A 153 -3.33 -20.76 4.34
C GLU A 153 -2.29 -19.77 4.89
N ALA A 154 -2.18 -18.59 4.26
CA ALA A 154 -1.27 -17.53 4.73
C ALA A 154 -1.65 -17.02 6.13
N ALA A 155 -2.94 -16.83 6.39
CA ALA A 155 -3.45 -16.39 7.70
C ALA A 155 -3.11 -17.40 8.81
N LYS A 156 -3.36 -18.71 8.58
CA LYS A 156 -3.00 -19.77 9.52
C LYS A 156 -1.51 -19.79 9.86
N ASN A 157 -0.66 -19.51 8.88
CA ASN A 157 0.79 -19.49 9.05
C ASN A 157 1.32 -18.18 9.69
N ALA A 158 0.56 -17.08 9.58
CA ALA A 158 0.89 -15.82 10.23
C ALA A 158 0.63 -15.89 11.75
N GLU A 159 -0.44 -16.57 12.18
CA GLU A 159 -0.74 -16.80 13.61
C GLU A 159 0.35 -17.62 14.33
N TRP A 160 1.15 -18.43 13.62
CA TRP A 160 2.25 -19.20 14.23
C TRP A 160 3.54 -18.38 14.45
N LYS A 161 3.74 -17.29 13.72
CA LYS A 161 4.95 -16.43 13.85
C LYS A 161 4.81 -15.32 14.89
N SER A 162 3.59 -14.97 15.31
CA SER A 162 3.35 -14.02 16.40
C SER A 162 3.50 -14.64 17.81
N VAL A 163 3.68 -15.96 17.94
CA VAL A 163 3.81 -16.64 19.25
C VAL A 163 5.28 -16.91 19.65
N ARG A 164 6.26 -16.66 18.77
CA ARG A 164 7.69 -16.96 19.04
C ARG A 164 8.65 -15.78 18.93
N ALA A 165 8.14 -14.56 18.84
CA ALA A 165 8.93 -13.34 18.95
C ALA A 165 8.48 -12.56 20.20
N GLU A 166 9.05 -12.98 21.33
CA GLU A 166 9.47 -12.17 22.49
C GLU A 166 9.29 -12.99 23.76
N GLY A 167 10.42 -13.46 24.30
CA GLY A 167 10.49 -13.96 25.65
C GLY A 167 10.16 -12.82 26.61
N SER A 168 8.94 -12.83 27.14
CA SER A 168 8.59 -12.03 28.30
C SER A 168 8.71 -12.93 29.53
N LYS A 169 9.76 -12.70 30.32
CA LYS A 169 9.88 -13.23 31.67
C LYS A 169 8.65 -12.79 32.46
N ILE A 170 7.78 -13.72 32.81
CA ILE A 170 6.81 -13.49 33.87
C ILE A 170 7.60 -13.54 35.18
N GLN A 171 7.83 -12.39 35.80
CA GLN A 171 8.19 -12.31 37.21
C GLN A 171 6.96 -12.70 38.00
N ASP A 172 6.95 -13.91 38.56
CA ASP A 172 6.04 -14.30 39.62
C ASP A 172 6.37 -13.50 40.89
N GLY A 173 5.59 -12.45 41.14
CA GLY A 173 5.54 -11.80 42.43
C GLY A 173 4.66 -12.61 43.38
N ALA A 174 5.26 -13.51 44.14
CA ALA A 174 4.65 -14.15 45.28
C ALA A 174 4.49 -13.12 46.43
N GLY A 175 3.26 -12.90 46.87
CA GLY A 175 2.92 -12.17 48.09
C GLY A 175 1.68 -12.81 48.72
N SER A 176 1.90 -13.57 49.78
CA SER A 176 0.91 -14.38 50.51
C SER A 176 -0.28 -13.60 51.08
N PRO A 177 -1.42 -14.28 51.34
CA PRO A 177 -2.55 -13.74 52.07
C PRO A 177 -2.34 -13.88 53.59
N ASP A 178 -2.80 -12.91 54.38
CA ASP A 178 -3.16 -13.10 55.79
C ASP A 178 -4.16 -12.02 56.22
N ALA A 179 -5.40 -12.44 56.44
CA ALA A 179 -6.32 -11.98 57.49
C ALA A 179 -7.53 -12.94 57.55
#